data_AF-A0A3E4SW02-F1
#
_entry.id   AF-A0A3E4SW02-F1
#
_cell.length_a   1.000
_cell.length_b   1.000
_cell.length_c   1.000
_cell.angle_alpha   90.00
_cell.angle_beta   90.00
_cell.angle_gamma   90.00
#
_symmetry.space_group_name_H-M   'P 1'
#
loop_
_entity.id
_entity.type
_entity.pdbx_description
1 polymer ?
#
loop_
_entity_poly.entity_id
_entity_poly.type
_entity_poly.pdbx_seq_one_letter_code
_entity_poly.pdbx_strand_id
1 'polypeptide(L)'
;MTHARLLDAVRNGDLVRLGEDGPAGGEQRTALKACRDRQSGLWGLRCGNKITVIPQYREVFDICANRAAVRFKDGRTGVVDKSGVLMVVTGCCRRLRFLKGELLSVTKEDGSDCYTDLKTNRTYQERPVVFSYGGIELLRVGETFHSRTRKAYTSMHGLHKDSLCFYGFYLKIPDYRVPKSCRLVDPVWSAIFDVFACVLEGDDEEVYWCCGCLADRSIVVMDGEGNYYHVEKGKGKRYIACNAPKAGEADFASVVEGLRKEAGRRAESVQRERQQNEEEKRRKRLEEIKDVLPFRMGMKWGLKWGDR
;
A
#
# COMPACT_ATOMS: atom_id res chain seq x y z
N MET A 1 23.11 -4.49 23.54
CA MET A 1 21.90 -3.63 23.59
C MET A 1 20.94 -4.22 24.60
N THR A 2 20.34 -3.40 25.47
CA THR A 2 19.38 -3.86 26.49
C THR A 2 17.96 -3.87 25.91
N HIS A 3 17.13 -4.83 26.35
CA HIS A 3 15.75 -5.02 25.90
C HIS A 3 14.89 -3.75 25.95
N ALA A 4 15.13 -2.88 26.95
CA ALA A 4 14.46 -1.59 27.08
C ALA A 4 14.73 -0.63 25.90
N ARG A 5 15.97 -0.57 25.39
CA ARG A 5 16.33 0.28 24.24
C ARG A 5 15.70 -0.20 22.93
N LEU A 6 15.39 -1.49 22.84
CA LEU A 6 14.78 -2.11 21.65
C LEU A 6 13.29 -1.75 21.56
N LEU A 7 12.60 -1.70 22.70
CA LEU A 7 11.20 -1.28 22.77
C LEU A 7 11.00 0.21 22.49
N ASP A 8 11.95 1.06 22.90
CA ASP A 8 11.92 2.49 22.57
C ASP A 8 12.15 2.74 21.07
N ALA A 9 13.06 1.98 20.44
CA ALA A 9 13.31 2.07 19.00
C ALA A 9 12.09 1.65 18.15
N VAL A 10 11.32 0.65 18.61
CA VAL A 10 10.07 0.21 17.97
C VAL A 10 8.97 1.25 18.13
N ARG A 11 8.88 1.89 19.31
CA ARG A 11 7.85 2.89 19.61
C ARG A 11 8.06 4.20 18.87
N ASN A 12 9.31 4.57 18.61
CA ASN A 12 9.69 5.80 17.91
C ASN A 12 9.88 5.63 16.39
N GLY A 13 9.79 4.40 15.86
CA GLY A 13 9.89 4.14 14.41
C GLY A 13 11.31 4.24 13.84
N ASP A 14 12.34 4.16 14.69
CA ASP A 14 13.75 4.37 14.29
C ASP A 14 14.44 3.11 13.72
N LEU A 15 13.71 2.00 13.54
CA LEU A 15 14.25 0.72 13.10
C LEU A 15 14.45 0.59 11.57
N VAL A 16 14.18 1.63 10.77
CA VAL A 16 14.30 1.60 9.30
C VAL A 16 15.64 2.17 8.79
N ARG A 17 16.71 2.24 9.61
CA ARG A 17 17.98 2.87 9.19
C ARG A 17 19.26 2.11 9.47
N LEU A 18 19.27 0.79 9.34
CA LEU A 18 20.52 0.03 9.32
C LEU A 18 20.47 -1.05 8.24
N GLY A 19 20.90 -0.69 7.03
CA GLY A 19 21.01 -1.65 5.93
C GLY A 19 21.17 -1.07 4.53
N GLU A 20 21.89 0.03 4.33
CA GLU A 20 22.37 0.43 2.99
C GLU A 20 23.75 1.10 3.10
N ASP A 21 24.79 0.29 3.34
CA ASP A 21 26.16 0.64 2.96
C ASP A 21 26.70 -0.53 2.11
N GLY A 22 26.54 -0.38 0.80
CA GLY A 22 27.02 -1.25 -0.29
C GLY A 22 27.18 -0.41 -1.57
N PRO A 23 28.08 -0.78 -2.48
CA PRO A 23 29.20 0.08 -2.90
C PRO A 23 28.84 1.20 -3.89
N ALA A 24 29.65 2.26 -3.79
CA ALA A 24 29.68 3.44 -4.63
C ALA A 24 29.75 3.09 -6.13
N GLY A 25 28.68 3.43 -6.83
CA GLY A 25 28.59 3.39 -8.30
C GLY A 25 27.33 4.08 -8.85
N GLY A 26 26.68 4.93 -8.06
CA GLY A 26 25.52 5.69 -8.51
C GLY A 26 25.96 7.06 -9.01
N GLU A 27 25.64 7.38 -10.26
CA GLU A 27 25.59 8.77 -10.73
C GLU A 27 24.97 9.63 -9.63
N GLN A 28 25.71 10.64 -9.14
CA GLN A 28 25.14 11.63 -8.24
C GLN A 28 23.97 12.28 -8.97
N ARG A 29 22.74 11.82 -8.71
CA ARG A 29 21.53 12.43 -9.25
C ARG A 29 21.47 13.86 -8.76
N THR A 30 21.89 14.80 -9.61
CA THR A 30 21.88 16.22 -9.28
C THR A 30 20.44 16.67 -9.05
N ALA A 31 20.16 17.17 -7.84
CA ALA A 31 18.82 17.63 -7.47
C ALA A 31 18.33 18.77 -8.37
N LEU A 32 17.01 18.79 -8.61
CA LEU A 32 16.32 19.86 -9.33
C LEU A 32 16.41 21.16 -8.53
N LYS A 33 16.72 22.27 -9.19
CA LYS A 33 16.77 23.61 -8.59
C LYS A 33 16.13 24.64 -9.51
N ALA A 34 15.57 25.68 -8.92
CA ALA A 34 15.12 26.86 -9.65
C ALA A 34 16.33 27.69 -10.12
N CYS A 35 16.21 28.32 -11.28
CA CYS A 35 17.18 29.31 -11.75
C CYS A 35 16.45 30.54 -12.28
N ARG A 36 16.80 31.71 -11.74
CA ARG A 36 16.22 32.98 -12.19
C ARG A 36 17.09 33.59 -13.27
N ASP A 37 16.47 33.94 -14.40
CA ASP A 37 17.11 34.74 -15.42
C ASP A 37 17.01 36.22 -15.07
N ARG A 38 18.14 36.92 -15.14
CA ARG A 38 18.23 38.33 -14.77
C ARG A 38 17.66 39.25 -15.84
N GLN A 39 17.71 38.85 -17.11
CA GLN A 39 17.23 39.69 -18.22
C GLN A 39 15.71 39.70 -18.28
N SER A 40 15.08 38.53 -18.29
CA SER A 40 13.61 38.41 -18.32
C SER A 40 12.96 38.52 -16.95
N GLY A 41 13.71 38.31 -15.86
CA GLY A 41 13.19 38.22 -14.49
C GLY A 41 12.45 36.91 -14.19
N LEU A 42 12.28 36.04 -15.19
CA LEU A 42 11.56 34.76 -15.10
C LEU A 42 12.41 33.65 -14.50
N TRP A 43 11.73 32.59 -14.08
CA TRP A 43 12.33 31.39 -13.52
C TRP A 43 12.28 30.22 -14.50
N GLY A 44 13.36 29.47 -14.54
CA GLY A 44 13.49 28.16 -15.18
C GLY A 44 13.88 27.09 -14.15
N LEU A 45 14.14 25.88 -14.64
CA LEU A 45 14.57 24.74 -13.84
C LEU A 45 15.90 24.20 -14.36
N ARG A 46 16.73 23.67 -13.44
CA ARG A 46 18.01 23.05 -13.77
C ARG A 46 18.30 21.84 -12.90
N CYS A 47 19.02 20.88 -13.47
CA CYS A 47 19.63 19.75 -12.76
C CYS A 47 21.15 19.91 -12.86
N GLY A 48 21.80 20.19 -11.72
CA GLY A 48 23.23 20.52 -11.72
C GLY A 48 23.49 21.78 -12.54
N ASN A 49 24.36 21.67 -13.55
CA ASN A 49 24.71 22.76 -14.47
C ASN A 49 23.83 22.81 -15.73
N LYS A 50 22.98 21.80 -15.94
CA LYS A 50 22.12 21.71 -17.12
C LYS A 50 20.79 22.38 -16.85
N ILE A 51 20.45 23.42 -17.62
CA ILE A 51 19.10 23.98 -17.66
C ILE A 51 18.19 22.91 -18.30
N THR A 52 17.18 22.47 -17.55
CA THR A 52 16.19 21.49 -18.02
C THR A 52 14.93 22.16 -18.53
N VAL A 53 14.61 23.36 -18.01
CA VAL A 53 13.51 24.18 -18.47
C VAL A 53 13.99 25.62 -18.59
N ILE A 54 13.87 26.19 -19.79
CA ILE A 54 14.22 27.58 -20.03
C ILE A 54 13.35 28.52 -19.17
N PRO A 55 13.87 29.70 -18.78
CA PRO A 55 13.11 30.67 -18.00
C PRO A 55 11.75 31.02 -18.62
N GLN A 56 10.67 30.59 -17.98
CA GLN A 56 9.31 30.80 -18.46
C GLN A 56 8.27 30.95 -17.34
N TYR A 57 8.63 30.66 -16.08
CA TYR A 57 7.72 30.78 -14.95
C TYR A 57 7.85 32.16 -14.30
N ARG A 58 6.73 32.75 -13.89
CA ARG A 58 6.76 34.00 -13.10
C ARG A 58 7.35 33.76 -11.71
N GLU A 59 7.11 32.57 -11.17
CA GLU A 59 7.52 32.18 -9.83
C GLU A 59 7.69 30.67 -9.74
N VAL A 60 8.62 30.22 -8.89
CA VAL A 60 8.74 28.82 -8.46
C VAL A 60 8.52 28.81 -6.95
N PHE A 61 7.37 28.29 -6.53
CA PHE A 61 6.94 28.31 -5.12
C PHE A 61 7.72 27.32 -4.26
N ASP A 62 7.94 26.12 -4.78
CA ASP A 62 8.54 25.01 -4.06
C ASP A 62 9.08 23.95 -5.03
N ILE A 63 10.05 23.15 -4.57
CA ILE A 63 10.65 22.05 -5.34
C ILE A 63 10.77 20.83 -4.44
N CYS A 64 10.28 19.68 -4.93
CA CYS A 64 10.42 18.40 -4.24
C CYS A 64 10.80 17.31 -5.24
N ALA A 65 11.93 16.64 -4.99
CA ALA A 65 12.52 15.64 -5.88
C ALA A 65 12.66 16.18 -7.33
N ASN A 66 11.92 15.61 -8.27
CA ASN A 66 11.93 16.00 -9.69
C ASN A 66 10.67 16.78 -10.09
N ARG A 67 9.99 17.43 -9.14
CA ARG A 67 8.79 18.23 -9.38
C ARG A 67 9.00 19.65 -8.87
N ALA A 68 8.40 20.62 -9.55
CA ALA A 68 8.38 22.02 -9.14
C ALA A 68 6.95 22.54 -9.15
N ALA A 69 6.58 23.29 -8.11
CA ALA A 69 5.33 24.02 -8.06
C ALA A 69 5.58 25.45 -8.57
N VAL A 70 4.86 25.87 -9.59
CA VAL A 70 5.19 27.07 -10.38
C VAL A 70 3.98 27.94 -10.66
N ARG A 71 4.24 29.23 -10.94
CA ARG A 71 3.28 30.17 -11.53
C ARG A 71 3.64 30.41 -13.00
N PHE A 72 2.73 30.12 -13.90
CA PHE A 72 2.89 30.30 -15.34
C PHE A 72 2.74 31.78 -15.76
N LYS A 73 3.10 32.10 -17.00
CA LYS A 73 3.01 33.48 -17.55
C LYS A 73 1.59 34.01 -17.60
N ASP A 74 0.60 33.14 -17.72
CA ASP A 74 -0.83 33.48 -17.73
C ASP A 74 -1.41 33.66 -16.31
N GLY A 75 -0.58 33.53 -15.27
CA GLY A 75 -0.98 33.68 -13.87
C GLY A 75 -1.52 32.41 -13.23
N ARG A 76 -1.81 31.35 -14.01
CA ARG A 76 -2.20 30.04 -13.46
C ARG A 76 -1.03 29.43 -12.70
N THR A 77 -1.37 28.51 -11.82
CA THR A 77 -0.42 27.78 -10.97
C THR A 77 -0.58 26.28 -11.20
N GLY A 78 0.49 25.54 -10.95
CA GLY A 78 0.46 24.09 -11.08
C GLY A 78 1.78 23.44 -10.70
N VAL A 79 1.83 22.12 -10.87
CA VAL A 79 3.02 21.30 -10.66
C VAL A 79 3.53 20.82 -12.02
N VAL A 80 4.83 20.98 -12.24
CA VAL A 80 5.54 20.47 -13.42
C VAL A 80 6.61 19.47 -13.00
N ASP A 81 6.97 18.56 -13.89
CA ASP A 81 8.13 17.69 -13.71
C ASP A 81 9.46 18.42 -14.02
N LYS A 82 10.59 17.71 -13.91
CA LYS A 82 11.94 18.24 -14.18
C LYS A 82 12.13 18.75 -15.60
N SER A 83 11.32 18.27 -16.55
CA SER A 83 11.34 18.63 -17.97
C SER A 83 10.33 19.74 -18.29
N GLY A 84 9.54 20.19 -17.31
CA GLY A 84 8.53 21.22 -17.46
C GLY A 84 7.16 20.68 -17.93
N VAL A 85 6.98 19.36 -17.98
CA VAL A 85 5.69 18.75 -18.33
C VAL A 85 4.72 18.96 -17.19
N LEU A 86 3.55 19.49 -17.51
CA LEU A 86 2.48 19.78 -16.56
C LEU A 86 1.90 18.48 -15.98
N MET A 87 1.89 18.38 -14.65
CA MET A 87 1.34 17.24 -13.90
C MET A 87 -0.03 17.56 -13.29
N VAL A 88 -0.16 18.76 -12.70
CA VAL A 88 -1.38 19.20 -12.00
C VAL A 88 -1.62 20.68 -12.25
N VAL A 89 -2.86 21.08 -12.52
CA VAL A 89 -3.29 22.48 -12.63
C VAL A 89 -4.08 22.85 -11.38
N THR A 90 -3.71 23.94 -10.71
CA THR A 90 -4.34 24.39 -9.45
C THR A 90 -5.04 25.76 -9.57
N GLY A 91 -5.43 26.17 -10.78
CA GLY A 91 -6.05 27.48 -11.03
C GLY A 91 -5.12 28.65 -10.64
N CYS A 92 -5.68 29.76 -10.19
CA CYS A 92 -4.90 30.86 -9.60
C CYS A 92 -4.86 30.67 -8.08
N CYS A 93 -3.67 30.61 -7.50
CA CYS A 93 -3.49 30.54 -6.06
C CYS A 93 -2.34 31.43 -5.60
N ARG A 94 -2.35 31.75 -4.31
CA ARG A 94 -1.34 32.58 -3.67
C ARG A 94 -0.04 31.81 -3.47
N ARG A 95 -0.13 30.52 -3.13
CA ARG A 95 1.03 29.69 -2.80
C ARG A 95 0.75 28.21 -3.02
N LEU A 96 1.79 27.51 -3.48
CA LEU A 96 1.85 26.05 -3.52
C LEU A 96 2.97 25.53 -2.61
N ARG A 97 2.78 24.40 -1.94
CA ARG A 97 3.82 23.74 -1.14
C ARG A 97 3.71 22.22 -1.20
N PHE A 98 4.81 21.54 -1.45
CA PHE A 98 4.86 20.08 -1.35
C PHE A 98 4.85 19.63 0.11
N LEU A 99 4.07 18.59 0.39
CA LEU A 99 3.98 17.92 1.68
C LEU A 99 4.48 16.48 1.55
N LYS A 100 4.77 15.84 2.68
CA LYS A 100 5.10 14.40 2.72
C LYS A 100 3.96 13.56 2.15
N GLY A 101 4.31 12.41 1.56
CA GLY A 101 3.33 11.46 1.04
C GLY A 101 2.67 11.89 -0.27
N GLU A 102 3.37 12.66 -1.12
CA GLU A 102 2.87 13.14 -2.42
C GLU A 102 1.59 13.97 -2.33
N LEU A 103 1.51 14.81 -1.29
CA LEU A 103 0.43 15.77 -1.11
C LEU A 103 0.92 17.18 -1.48
N LEU A 104 0.03 18.02 -1.99
CA LEU A 104 0.27 19.41 -2.33
C LEU A 104 -0.68 20.28 -1.53
N SER A 105 -0.16 21.22 -0.74
CA SER A 105 -0.95 22.29 -0.13
C SER A 105 -1.09 23.45 -1.11
N VAL A 106 -2.31 23.94 -1.24
CA VAL A 106 -2.70 25.05 -2.12
C VAL A 106 -3.35 26.12 -1.25
N THR A 107 -2.69 27.25 -1.09
CA THR A 107 -3.26 28.43 -0.42
C THR A 107 -3.90 29.31 -1.49
N LYS A 108 -5.23 29.42 -1.46
CA LYS A 108 -6.00 30.22 -2.41
C LYS A 108 -5.83 31.72 -2.15
N GLU A 109 -6.33 32.54 -3.08
CA GLU A 109 -6.25 34.00 -2.97
C GLU A 109 -7.04 34.56 -1.79
N ASP A 110 -8.15 33.90 -1.41
CA ASP A 110 -8.95 34.24 -0.22
C ASP A 110 -8.28 33.83 1.11
N GLY A 111 -7.09 33.22 1.05
CA GLY A 111 -6.34 32.74 2.20
C GLY A 111 -6.77 31.37 2.73
N SER A 112 -7.80 30.75 2.15
CA SER A 112 -8.18 29.38 2.49
C SER A 112 -7.18 28.36 1.93
N ASP A 113 -6.95 27.29 2.67
CA ASP A 113 -6.10 26.19 2.22
C ASP A 113 -6.94 25.01 1.70
N CYS A 114 -6.49 24.37 0.63
CA CYS A 114 -6.92 23.05 0.23
C CYS A 114 -5.71 22.17 -0.12
N TYR A 115 -5.94 20.86 -0.27
CA TYR A 115 -4.88 19.87 -0.39
C TYR A 115 -5.15 18.95 -1.57
N THR A 116 -4.20 18.81 -2.48
CA THR A 116 -4.30 17.93 -3.63
C THR A 116 -3.43 16.71 -3.44
N ASP A 117 -4.01 15.52 -3.61
CA ASP A 117 -3.26 14.28 -3.74
C ASP A 117 -2.66 14.18 -5.14
N LEU A 118 -1.33 14.19 -5.25
CA LEU A 118 -0.63 14.12 -6.54
C LEU A 118 -0.70 12.74 -7.20
N LYS A 119 -1.10 11.69 -6.46
CA LYS A 119 -1.30 10.34 -7.04
C LYS A 119 -2.61 10.25 -7.81
N THR A 120 -3.66 10.86 -7.27
CA THR A 120 -5.04 10.73 -7.80
C THR A 120 -5.61 12.02 -8.37
N ASN A 121 -4.89 13.13 -8.23
CA ASN A 121 -5.32 14.50 -8.56
C ASN A 121 -6.62 14.95 -7.86
N ARG A 122 -6.99 14.29 -6.75
CA ARG A 122 -8.16 14.68 -5.95
C ARG A 122 -7.80 15.79 -4.99
N THR A 123 -8.76 16.69 -4.74
CA THR A 123 -8.58 17.83 -3.83
C THR A 123 -9.49 17.71 -2.62
N TYR A 124 -8.95 18.04 -1.45
CA TYR A 124 -9.56 17.94 -0.14
C TYR A 124 -9.52 19.29 0.57
N GLN A 125 -10.56 19.66 1.31
CA GLN A 125 -10.57 20.90 2.10
C GLN A 125 -9.81 20.74 3.41
N GLU A 126 -9.91 19.56 4.03
CA GLU A 126 -9.14 19.22 5.22
C GLU A 126 -7.81 18.57 4.86
N ARG A 127 -6.81 18.77 5.73
CA ARG A 127 -5.47 18.24 5.52
C ARG A 127 -5.45 16.71 5.58
N PRO A 128 -5.09 16.01 4.49
CA PRO A 128 -5.02 14.55 4.50
C PRO A 128 -3.83 14.05 5.32
N VAL A 129 -4.02 12.90 5.98
CA VAL A 129 -2.96 12.12 6.62
C VAL A 129 -2.79 10.81 5.86
N VAL A 130 -1.56 10.49 5.44
CA VAL A 130 -1.27 9.24 4.72
C VAL A 130 -1.10 8.10 5.72
N PHE A 131 -1.82 7.01 5.50
CA PHE A 131 -1.65 5.74 6.20
C PHE A 131 -1.15 4.68 5.22
N SER A 132 -0.10 3.96 5.60
CA SER A 132 0.54 2.93 4.78
C SER A 132 0.36 1.55 5.39
N TYR A 133 -0.01 0.59 4.54
CA TYR A 133 -0.28 -0.81 4.89
C TYR A 133 0.40 -1.72 3.86
N GLY A 134 1.63 -2.16 4.14
CA GLY A 134 2.47 -2.76 3.10
C GLY A 134 2.71 -1.76 1.97
N GLY A 135 2.49 -2.16 0.72
CA GLY A 135 2.52 -1.29 -0.46
C GLY A 135 1.24 -0.47 -0.70
N ILE A 136 0.21 -0.58 0.14
CA ILE A 136 -1.08 0.13 -0.02
C ILE A 136 -1.06 1.43 0.79
N GLU A 137 -1.59 2.50 0.22
CA GLU A 137 -1.79 3.77 0.92
C GLU A 137 -3.25 4.24 0.89
N LEU A 138 -3.74 4.71 2.03
CA LEU A 138 -5.01 5.42 2.17
C LEU A 138 -4.78 6.84 2.70
N LEU A 139 -5.70 7.74 2.38
CA LEU A 139 -5.75 9.08 2.95
C LEU A 139 -6.85 9.16 3.99
N ARG A 140 -6.52 9.54 5.22
CA ARG A 140 -7.53 9.97 6.19
C ARG A 140 -7.77 11.47 6.02
N VAL A 141 -9.01 11.86 5.80
CA VAL A 141 -9.46 13.24 5.68
C VAL A 141 -10.67 13.39 6.60
N GLY A 142 -10.54 14.21 7.65
CA GLY A 142 -11.51 14.25 8.73
C GLY A 142 -11.76 12.86 9.34
N GLU A 143 -13.00 12.39 9.22
CA GLU A 143 -13.47 11.11 9.76
C GLU A 143 -13.59 9.98 8.71
N THR A 144 -13.16 10.20 7.47
CA THR A 144 -13.24 9.21 6.39
C THR A 144 -11.87 8.82 5.85
N PHE A 145 -11.77 7.58 5.37
CA PHE A 145 -10.65 7.11 4.58
C PHE A 145 -10.98 7.19 3.09
N HIS A 146 -10.01 7.63 2.29
CA HIS A 146 -10.08 7.67 0.84
C HIS A 146 -9.02 6.77 0.23
N SER A 147 -9.39 6.05 -0.82
CA SER A 147 -8.42 5.27 -1.58
C SER A 147 -7.54 6.17 -2.44
N ARG A 148 -6.30 5.73 -2.67
CA ARG A 148 -5.40 6.30 -3.67
C ARG A 148 -5.42 5.54 -5.00
N THR A 149 -6.57 4.96 -5.33
CA THR A 149 -6.86 4.29 -6.61
C THR A 149 -7.43 5.27 -7.64
N ARG A 150 -7.48 4.91 -8.92
CA ARG A 150 -8.01 5.73 -10.03
C ARG A 150 -9.51 5.97 -9.91
N LYS A 151 -10.30 4.94 -9.63
CA LYS A 151 -11.70 5.09 -9.21
C LYS A 151 -11.74 5.53 -7.75
N ALA A 152 -12.57 6.53 -7.46
CA ALA A 152 -12.66 7.10 -6.13
C ALA A 152 -13.42 6.17 -5.18
N TYR A 153 -12.90 6.01 -3.98
CA TYR A 153 -13.61 5.38 -2.87
C TYR A 153 -13.45 6.22 -1.61
N THR A 154 -14.53 6.27 -0.84
CA THR A 154 -14.59 6.91 0.47
C THR A 154 -15.25 5.93 1.44
N SER A 155 -14.63 5.65 2.57
CA SER A 155 -15.16 4.76 3.60
C SER A 155 -16.43 5.33 4.26
N MET A 156 -17.06 4.53 5.11
CA MET A 156 -18.05 5.05 6.06
C MET A 156 -17.39 6.05 7.02
N HIS A 157 -18.19 6.97 7.54
CA HIS A 157 -17.77 7.94 8.56
C HIS A 157 -17.39 7.25 9.87
N GLY A 158 -16.38 7.77 10.56
CA GLY A 158 -15.98 7.32 11.89
C GLY A 158 -15.20 6.00 11.90
N LEU A 159 -14.79 5.48 10.74
CA LEU A 159 -13.97 4.27 10.68
C LEU A 159 -12.63 4.50 11.39
N HIS A 160 -12.30 3.65 12.36
CA HIS A 160 -11.03 3.75 13.10
C HIS A 160 -9.89 3.10 12.32
N LYS A 161 -8.68 3.66 12.41
CA LYS A 161 -7.48 3.14 11.73
C LYS A 161 -7.15 1.68 12.11
N ASP A 162 -7.47 1.27 13.33
CA ASP A 162 -7.18 -0.07 13.85
C ASP A 162 -8.21 -1.11 13.38
N SER A 163 -9.30 -0.67 12.76
CA SER A 163 -10.27 -1.54 12.09
C SER A 163 -9.80 -1.97 10.70
N LEU A 164 -8.76 -1.34 10.16
CA LEU A 164 -8.16 -1.68 8.87
C LEU A 164 -7.12 -2.80 9.05
N CYS A 165 -7.29 -3.90 8.31
CA CYS A 165 -6.46 -5.10 8.48
C CYS A 165 -5.72 -5.45 7.19
N PHE A 166 -4.39 -5.42 7.22
CA PHE A 166 -3.57 -5.83 6.09
C PHE A 166 -3.28 -7.35 6.13
N TYR A 167 -3.62 -8.05 5.05
CA TYR A 167 -3.45 -9.52 4.93
C TYR A 167 -2.27 -9.92 4.03
N GLY A 168 -1.37 -8.99 3.74
CA GLY A 168 -0.12 -9.24 3.03
C GLY A 168 -0.18 -9.09 1.50
N PHE A 169 -1.38 -8.97 0.92
CA PHE A 169 -1.57 -8.63 -0.51
C PHE A 169 -2.89 -7.87 -0.77
N TYR A 170 -3.67 -7.63 0.28
CA TYR A 170 -4.85 -6.77 0.26
C TYR A 170 -5.07 -6.14 1.65
N LEU A 171 -5.75 -5.00 1.66
CA LEU A 171 -6.18 -4.29 2.85
C LEU A 171 -7.68 -4.45 3.01
N LYS A 172 -8.13 -5.08 4.10
CA LYS A 172 -9.55 -5.18 4.48
C LYS A 172 -10.01 -3.85 5.08
N ILE A 173 -11.09 -3.31 4.53
CA ILE A 173 -11.78 -2.10 4.97
C ILE A 173 -13.20 -2.52 5.40
N PRO A 174 -13.53 -2.44 6.70
CA PRO A 174 -14.89 -2.71 7.18
C PRO A 174 -15.87 -1.71 6.56
N ASP A 175 -16.59 -2.16 5.54
CA ASP A 175 -17.57 -1.38 4.81
C ASP A 175 -18.70 -2.33 4.41
N TYR A 176 -19.88 -2.08 4.99
CA TYR A 176 -21.04 -2.95 4.85
C TYR A 176 -21.98 -2.48 3.74
N ARG A 177 -21.59 -1.47 2.95
CA ARG A 177 -22.35 -0.95 1.80
C ARG A 177 -22.18 -1.83 0.55
N VAL A 178 -22.00 -3.13 0.73
CA VAL A 178 -21.83 -4.07 -0.36
C VAL A 178 -23.02 -4.00 -1.33
N PRO A 179 -22.78 -3.98 -2.66
CA PRO A 179 -23.86 -4.08 -3.64
C PRO A 179 -24.68 -5.35 -3.45
N LYS A 180 -26.01 -5.25 -3.57
CA LYS A 180 -26.92 -6.42 -3.52
C LYS A 180 -26.64 -7.46 -4.61
N SER A 181 -25.99 -7.05 -5.69
CA SER A 181 -25.55 -7.91 -6.79
C SER A 181 -24.30 -8.74 -6.47
N CYS A 182 -23.65 -8.50 -5.33
CA CYS A 182 -22.48 -9.26 -4.91
C CYS A 182 -22.86 -10.70 -4.56
N ARG A 183 -22.32 -11.66 -5.31
CA ARG A 183 -22.48 -13.10 -5.06
C ARG A 183 -21.33 -13.59 -4.19
N LEU A 184 -21.64 -14.44 -3.22
CA LEU A 184 -20.65 -14.96 -2.26
C LEU A 184 -20.01 -16.26 -2.73
N VAL A 185 -18.76 -16.46 -2.34
CA VAL A 185 -18.03 -17.72 -2.57
C VAL A 185 -18.64 -18.88 -1.78
N ASP A 186 -19.09 -18.59 -0.57
CA ASP A 186 -19.83 -19.53 0.27
C ASP A 186 -21.04 -18.83 0.88
N PRO A 187 -22.26 -19.19 0.46
CA PRO A 187 -23.49 -18.55 0.96
C PRO A 187 -23.84 -18.96 2.40
N VAL A 188 -23.19 -20.01 2.95
CA VAL A 188 -23.44 -20.49 4.33
C VAL A 188 -22.68 -19.64 5.36
N TRP A 189 -21.57 -19.02 4.95
CA TRP A 189 -20.78 -18.13 5.80
C TRP A 189 -21.49 -16.79 5.96
N SER A 190 -21.49 -16.24 7.19
CA SER A 190 -22.34 -15.11 7.53
C SER A 190 -21.91 -13.84 6.77
N ALA A 191 -22.82 -13.29 5.99
CA ALA A 191 -22.64 -12.04 5.25
C ALA A 191 -22.20 -10.82 6.10
N ILE A 192 -22.22 -10.94 7.44
CA ILE A 192 -21.92 -9.84 8.38
C ILE A 192 -20.40 -9.59 8.51
N PHE A 193 -19.54 -10.61 8.36
CA PHE A 193 -18.09 -10.45 8.58
C PHE A 193 -17.22 -10.79 7.36
N ASP A 194 -17.79 -11.51 6.39
CA ASP A 194 -17.06 -12.07 5.25
C ASP A 194 -17.04 -11.16 4.03
N VAL A 195 -17.95 -10.17 4.00
CA VAL A 195 -18.05 -9.19 2.92
C VAL A 195 -17.54 -7.84 3.40
N PHE A 196 -16.60 -7.27 2.66
CA PHE A 196 -15.94 -6.02 3.01
C PHE A 196 -15.37 -5.35 1.77
N ALA A 197 -15.14 -4.04 1.84
CA ALA A 197 -14.34 -3.35 0.83
C ALA A 197 -12.86 -3.70 1.01
N CYS A 198 -12.10 -3.77 -0.09
CA CYS A 198 -10.66 -4.02 -0.03
C CYS A 198 -9.89 -3.31 -1.14
N VAL A 199 -8.67 -2.93 -0.83
CA VAL A 199 -7.67 -2.48 -1.82
C VAL A 199 -6.68 -3.61 -2.01
N LEU A 200 -6.32 -3.91 -3.26
CA LEU A 200 -5.32 -4.92 -3.58
C LEU A 200 -3.93 -4.29 -3.68
N GLU A 201 -2.91 -4.97 -3.19
CA GLU A 201 -1.54 -4.47 -3.28
C GLU A 201 -1.05 -4.52 -4.73
N GLY A 202 -0.48 -3.41 -5.21
CA GLY A 202 -0.02 -3.29 -6.59
C GLY A 202 -1.13 -3.03 -7.62
N ASP A 203 -2.38 -2.85 -7.17
CA ASP A 203 -3.51 -2.50 -8.03
C ASP A 203 -3.97 -1.06 -7.73
N ASP A 204 -3.84 -0.19 -8.72
CA ASP A 204 -4.23 1.22 -8.61
C ASP A 204 -5.60 1.50 -9.22
N GLU A 205 -6.36 0.50 -9.68
CA GLU A 205 -7.60 0.73 -10.43
C GLU A 205 -8.75 1.18 -9.52
N GLU A 206 -9.14 0.36 -8.55
CA GLU A 206 -10.30 0.62 -7.69
C GLU A 206 -10.27 -0.12 -6.35
N VAL A 207 -11.28 0.17 -5.52
CA VAL A 207 -11.60 -0.63 -4.33
C VAL A 207 -12.59 -1.69 -4.74
N TYR A 208 -12.34 -2.93 -4.31
CA TYR A 208 -13.16 -4.09 -4.64
C TYR A 208 -14.00 -4.53 -3.45
N TRP A 209 -15.08 -5.24 -3.72
CA TRP A 209 -15.89 -5.93 -2.72
C TRP A 209 -15.40 -7.36 -2.58
N CYS A 210 -14.89 -7.75 -1.40
CA CYS A 210 -14.53 -9.13 -1.13
C CYS A 210 -15.78 -10.01 -1.04
N CYS A 211 -15.84 -11.03 -1.88
CA CYS A 211 -16.94 -11.99 -1.99
C CYS A 211 -16.69 -13.27 -1.17
N GLY A 212 -15.47 -13.46 -0.67
CA GLY A 212 -15.10 -14.56 0.21
C GLY A 212 -13.63 -14.94 0.11
N CYS A 213 -13.16 -15.61 1.15
CA CYS A 213 -11.81 -16.18 1.23
C CYS A 213 -11.84 -17.67 0.92
N LEU A 214 -10.84 -18.17 0.19
CA LEU A 214 -10.66 -19.59 -0.08
C LEU A 214 -9.72 -20.24 0.95
N ALA A 215 -9.69 -21.58 0.97
CA ALA A 215 -8.96 -22.37 1.97
C ALA A 215 -7.44 -22.12 1.96
N ASP A 216 -6.87 -21.76 0.80
CA ASP A 216 -5.46 -21.40 0.64
C ASP A 216 -5.17 -19.91 0.91
N ARG A 217 -6.15 -19.18 1.45
CA ARG A 217 -6.13 -17.74 1.77
C ARG A 217 -6.14 -16.80 0.57
N SER A 218 -6.33 -17.31 -0.65
CA SER A 218 -6.69 -16.43 -1.76
C SER A 218 -8.11 -15.88 -1.57
N ILE A 219 -8.46 -14.83 -2.30
CA ILE A 219 -9.78 -14.20 -2.19
C ILE A 219 -10.44 -14.10 -3.57
N VAL A 220 -11.77 -14.06 -3.56
CA VAL A 220 -12.57 -13.64 -4.71
C VAL A 220 -13.09 -12.25 -4.42
N VAL A 221 -12.94 -11.34 -5.37
CA VAL A 221 -13.39 -9.96 -5.26
C VAL A 221 -14.23 -9.56 -6.46
N MET A 222 -15.13 -8.59 -6.26
CA MET A 222 -15.98 -8.01 -7.29
C MET A 222 -15.68 -6.52 -7.45
N ASP A 223 -15.55 -6.05 -8.69
CA ASP A 223 -15.39 -4.63 -8.99
C ASP A 223 -16.75 -3.88 -8.97
N GLY A 224 -16.71 -2.57 -9.23
CA GLY A 224 -17.93 -1.76 -9.32
C GLY A 224 -18.84 -2.07 -10.52
N GLU A 225 -18.36 -2.82 -11.50
CA GLU A 225 -19.10 -3.21 -12.71
C GLU A 225 -19.73 -4.61 -12.59
N GLY A 226 -19.40 -5.33 -11.51
CA GLY A 226 -19.89 -6.68 -11.27
C GLY A 226 -19.05 -7.78 -11.92
N ASN A 227 -17.81 -7.49 -12.29
CA ASN A 227 -16.82 -8.49 -12.70
C ASN A 227 -16.12 -9.06 -11.46
N TYR A 228 -15.91 -10.38 -11.48
CA TYR A 228 -15.28 -11.11 -10.40
C TYR A 228 -13.86 -11.50 -10.77
N TYR A 229 -12.98 -11.45 -9.78
CA TYR A 229 -11.57 -11.76 -9.90
C TYR A 229 -11.14 -12.69 -8.77
N HIS A 230 -10.28 -13.64 -9.10
CA HIS A 230 -9.50 -14.42 -8.14
C HIS A 230 -8.17 -13.71 -7.88
N VAL A 231 -7.81 -13.51 -6.62
CA VAL A 231 -6.59 -12.82 -6.23
C VAL A 231 -5.76 -13.71 -5.34
N GLU A 232 -4.52 -13.97 -5.76
CA GLU A 232 -3.55 -14.77 -5.04
C GLU A 232 -2.31 -13.93 -4.73
N LYS A 233 -1.73 -14.17 -3.55
CA LYS A 233 -0.47 -13.50 -3.15
C LYS A 233 0.61 -13.74 -4.22
N GLY A 234 1.13 -12.66 -4.79
CA GLY A 234 2.21 -12.69 -5.77
C GLY A 234 1.79 -13.00 -7.22
N LYS A 235 0.50 -13.22 -7.51
CA LYS A 235 0.01 -13.50 -8.89
C LYS A 235 -0.89 -12.41 -9.48
N GLY A 236 -1.19 -11.36 -8.71
CA GLY A 236 -2.14 -10.32 -9.09
C GLY A 236 -3.59 -10.82 -9.11
N LYS A 237 -4.49 -10.01 -9.67
CA LYS A 237 -5.89 -10.38 -9.89
C LYS A 237 -6.07 -11.07 -11.24
N ARG A 238 -6.91 -12.08 -11.31
CA ARG A 238 -7.28 -12.81 -12.53
C ARG A 238 -8.80 -12.80 -12.68
N TYR A 239 -9.30 -12.34 -13.83
CA TYR A 239 -10.73 -12.39 -14.13
C TYR A 239 -11.27 -13.83 -14.10
N ILE A 240 -12.47 -14.02 -13.56
CA ILE A 240 -13.10 -15.35 -13.45
C ILE A 240 -14.55 -15.42 -13.92
N ALA A 241 -15.35 -14.37 -13.74
CA ALA A 241 -16.76 -14.34 -14.09
C ALA A 241 -17.31 -12.90 -14.06
N CYS A 242 -18.56 -12.70 -14.47
CA CYS A 242 -19.27 -11.44 -14.25
C CYS A 242 -20.75 -11.69 -13.90
N ASN A 243 -21.42 -10.67 -13.34
CA ASN A 243 -22.83 -10.75 -12.97
C ASN A 243 -23.78 -10.89 -14.18
N ALA A 244 -23.39 -10.39 -15.34
CA ALA A 244 -24.16 -10.42 -16.58
C ALA A 244 -23.35 -11.10 -17.70
N PRO A 245 -23.18 -12.44 -17.64
CA PRO A 245 -22.30 -13.16 -18.56
C PRO A 245 -22.81 -13.07 -20.00
N LYS A 246 -21.87 -12.87 -20.93
CA LYS A 246 -22.16 -12.99 -22.37
C LYS A 246 -22.30 -14.47 -22.76
N ALA A 247 -22.89 -14.73 -23.92
CA ALA A 247 -23.00 -16.10 -24.44
C ALA A 247 -21.62 -16.76 -24.52
N GLY A 248 -21.46 -17.89 -23.82
CA GLY A 248 -20.20 -18.65 -23.74
C GLY A 248 -19.28 -18.28 -22.57
N GLU A 249 -19.60 -17.26 -21.77
CA GLU A 249 -18.89 -16.98 -20.52
C GLU A 249 -19.29 -17.96 -19.41
N ALA A 250 -18.34 -18.29 -18.55
CA ALA A 250 -18.54 -19.26 -17.49
C ALA A 250 -19.46 -18.69 -16.38
N ASP A 251 -20.35 -19.53 -15.87
CA ASP A 251 -21.19 -19.19 -14.73
C ASP A 251 -20.36 -19.06 -13.44
N PHE A 252 -20.67 -18.04 -12.64
CA PHE A 252 -19.97 -17.73 -11.40
C PHE A 252 -19.93 -18.93 -10.43
N ALA A 253 -21.06 -19.62 -10.22
CA ALA A 253 -21.12 -20.71 -9.25
C ALA A 253 -20.23 -21.87 -9.70
N SER A 254 -20.25 -22.20 -10.98
CA SER A 254 -19.41 -23.25 -11.58
C SER A 254 -17.91 -22.95 -11.44
N VAL A 255 -17.50 -21.71 -11.71
CA VAL A 255 -16.09 -21.30 -11.59
C VAL A 255 -15.64 -21.30 -10.13
N VAL A 256 -16.47 -20.76 -9.22
CA VAL A 256 -16.18 -20.73 -7.79
C VAL A 256 -16.07 -22.13 -7.20
N GLU A 257 -16.92 -23.08 -7.61
CA GLU A 257 -16.82 -24.47 -7.16
C GLU A 257 -15.46 -25.08 -7.55
N GLY A 258 -15.02 -24.86 -8.79
CA GLY A 258 -13.70 -25.28 -9.26
C GLY A 258 -12.56 -24.67 -8.44
N LEU A 259 -12.62 -23.36 -8.19
CA LEU A 259 -11.64 -22.64 -7.38
C LEU A 259 -11.58 -23.16 -5.94
N ARG A 260 -12.74 -23.43 -5.31
CA ARG A 260 -12.81 -23.99 -3.95
C ARG A 260 -12.12 -25.35 -3.88
N LYS A 261 -12.37 -26.24 -4.86
CA LYS A 261 -11.71 -27.55 -4.94
C LYS A 261 -10.20 -27.43 -5.14
N GLU A 262 -9.76 -26.52 -6.01
CA GLU A 262 -8.34 -26.28 -6.25
C GLU A 262 -7.64 -25.71 -5.00
N ALA A 263 -8.20 -24.66 -4.40
CA ALA A 263 -7.70 -24.04 -3.18
C ALA A 263 -7.68 -25.02 -2.01
N GLY A 264 -8.70 -25.88 -1.87
CA GLY A 264 -8.73 -26.95 -0.88
C GLY A 264 -7.55 -27.91 -1.03
N ARG A 265 -7.30 -28.40 -2.25
CA ARG A 265 -6.12 -29.26 -2.52
C ARG A 265 -4.80 -28.57 -2.20
N ARG A 266 -4.65 -27.28 -2.55
CA ARG A 266 -3.44 -26.49 -2.25
C ARG A 266 -3.25 -26.32 -0.74
N ALA A 267 -4.32 -25.98 -0.01
CA ALA A 267 -4.29 -25.83 1.43
C ALA A 267 -3.92 -27.15 2.14
N GLU A 268 -4.50 -28.27 1.73
CA GLU A 268 -4.15 -29.60 2.25
C GLU A 268 -2.67 -29.95 2.01
N SER A 269 -2.14 -29.66 0.81
CA SER A 269 -0.73 -29.90 0.49
C SER A 269 0.19 -29.11 1.43
N VAL A 270 -0.08 -27.81 1.59
CA VAL A 270 0.70 -26.94 2.50
C VAL A 270 0.60 -27.40 3.95
N GLN A 271 -0.58 -27.86 4.38
CA GLN A 271 -0.77 -28.38 5.73
C GLN A 271 0.02 -29.68 5.96
N ARG A 272 0.01 -30.61 5.00
CA ARG A 272 0.79 -31.86 5.08
C ARG A 272 2.29 -31.58 5.13
N GLU A 273 2.80 -30.70 4.26
CA GLU A 273 4.22 -30.29 4.27
C GLU A 273 4.61 -29.65 5.61
N ARG A 274 3.74 -28.82 6.19
CA ARG A 274 3.98 -28.22 7.50
C ARG A 274 4.05 -29.26 8.61
N GLN A 275 3.13 -30.23 8.61
CA GLN A 275 3.13 -31.32 9.58
C GLN A 275 4.42 -32.16 9.48
N GLN A 276 4.83 -32.54 8.27
CA GLN A 276 6.07 -33.27 8.03
C GLN A 276 7.31 -32.49 8.52
N ASN A 277 7.37 -31.18 8.23
CA ASN A 277 8.46 -30.32 8.70
C ASN A 277 8.49 -30.18 10.24
N GLU A 278 7.31 -30.09 10.88
CA GLU A 278 7.21 -30.04 12.35
C GLU A 278 7.63 -31.38 13.00
N GLU A 279 7.27 -32.50 12.39
CA GLU A 279 7.71 -33.84 12.78
C GLU A 279 9.22 -34.03 12.60
N GLU A 280 9.80 -33.58 11.49
CA GLU A 280 11.25 -33.65 11.25
C GLU A 280 12.01 -32.79 12.27
N LYS A 281 11.53 -31.56 12.55
CA LYS A 281 12.08 -30.70 13.62
C LYS A 281 11.95 -31.34 15.00
N ARG A 282 10.89 -32.10 15.25
CA ARG A 282 10.73 -32.85 16.50
C ARG A 282 11.71 -34.02 16.57
N ARG A 283 11.90 -34.77 15.48
CA ARG A 283 12.86 -35.87 15.40
C ARG A 283 14.30 -35.39 15.62
N LYS A 284 14.71 -34.33 14.93
CA LYS A 284 16.04 -33.71 15.10
C LYS A 284 16.30 -33.29 16.56
N ARG A 285 15.33 -32.65 17.22
CA ARG A 285 15.42 -32.29 18.64
C ARG A 285 15.56 -33.51 19.55
N LEU A 286 14.86 -34.61 19.26
CA LEU A 286 14.97 -35.84 20.05
C LEU A 286 16.32 -36.56 19.83
N GLU A 287 16.87 -36.51 18.61
CA GLU A 287 18.21 -37.01 18.31
C GLU A 287 19.29 -36.22 19.05
N GLU A 288 19.19 -34.89 19.11
CA GLU A 288 20.10 -34.03 19.87
C GLU A 288 20.07 -34.31 21.39
N ILE A 289 18.91 -34.70 21.93
CA ILE A 289 18.73 -35.04 23.35
C ILE A 289 19.19 -36.47 23.67
N LYS A 290 19.48 -37.31 22.67
CA LYS A 290 19.74 -38.74 22.91
C LYS A 290 21.04 -39.01 23.68
N ASP A 291 21.98 -38.06 23.64
CA ASP A 291 23.30 -38.15 24.28
C ASP A 291 23.42 -37.33 25.58
N VAL A 292 22.31 -37.00 26.25
CA VAL A 292 22.36 -36.38 27.60
C VAL A 292 22.04 -37.39 28.70
N LEU A 293 23.02 -37.63 29.57
CA LEU A 293 22.88 -38.48 30.75
C LEU A 293 22.45 -37.64 31.96
N PRO A 294 21.54 -38.15 32.80
CA PRO A 294 21.27 -37.55 34.10
C PRO A 294 22.55 -37.62 34.94
N PHE A 295 22.94 -36.49 35.53
CA PHE A 295 24.01 -36.44 36.51
C PHE A 295 23.54 -35.72 37.77
N ARG A 296 24.17 -36.03 38.90
CA ARG A 296 23.83 -35.46 40.20
C ARG A 296 25.05 -34.79 40.81
N MET A 297 24.91 -33.53 41.19
CA MET A 297 25.94 -32.77 41.91
C MET A 297 25.36 -32.37 43.27
N GLY A 298 25.76 -33.09 44.32
CA GLY A 298 25.17 -32.94 45.66
C GLY A 298 23.68 -33.31 45.69
N MET A 299 22.80 -32.36 46.05
CA MET A 299 21.34 -32.54 46.07
C MET A 299 20.63 -32.15 44.76
N LYS A 300 21.33 -31.63 43.75
CA LYS A 300 20.73 -31.16 42.50
C LYS A 300 20.94 -32.15 41.35
N TRP A 301 19.90 -32.33 40.55
CA TRP A 301 19.92 -33.10 39.30
C TRP A 301 20.17 -32.18 38.10
N GLY A 302 20.93 -32.66 37.13
CA GLY A 302 21.18 -31.99 35.85
C GLY A 302 21.33 -33.01 34.71
N LEU A 303 21.49 -32.51 33.49
CA LEU A 303 21.77 -33.30 32.29
C LEU A 303 23.19 -32.96 31.79
N LYS A 304 24.04 -33.98 31.55
CA LYS A 304 25.38 -33.81 30.96
C LYS A 304 25.42 -34.49 29.59
N TRP A 305 26.11 -33.88 28.63
CA TRP A 305 26.39 -34.55 27.35
C TRP A 305 27.33 -35.75 27.59
N GLY A 306 27.19 -36.84 26.84
CA GLY A 306 27.89 -38.13 27.00
C GLY A 306 29.42 -38.08 27.16
N ASP A 307 29.96 -39.20 27.64
CA ASP A 307 31.24 -39.39 28.36
C ASP A 307 32.45 -38.52 27.97
N ARG A 308 32.50 -37.33 28.58
CA ARG A 308 33.71 -36.78 29.23
C ARG A 308 33.36 -36.29 30.64
#